data_AF-A0A1X9XWR4-F1
#
_entry.id   AF-A0A1X9XWR4-F1
#
_cell.length_a   1.000
_cell.length_b   1.000
_cell.length_c   1.000
_cell.angle_alpha   90.00
_cell.angle_beta   90.00
_cell.angle_gamma   90.00
#
_symmetry.space_group_name_H-M   'P 1'
#
loop_
_entity.id
_entity.type
_entity.pdbx_description
1 polymer ?
#
loop_
_entity_poly.entity_id
_entity_poly.type
_entity_poly.pdbx_seq_one_letter_code
_entity_poly.pdbx_strand_id
1 'polypeptide(L)'
;TLFLDSQMRPAAPGVPGEIFVGGDGLAVGYLNRPAMTAEKFVPSPFSDGDRLYRTGDIGRWTSEGHIEFIGRNDHQVKIRGFR
;
A
#
# COMPACT_ATOMS: atom_id res chain seq x y z
N THR A 1 -1.85 1.52 8.31
CA THR A 1 -1.03 0.83 7.30
C THR A 1 -1.28 -0.66 7.40
N LEU A 2 -1.42 -1.33 6.26
CA LEU A 2 -1.72 -2.76 6.15
C LEU A 2 -0.68 -3.42 5.24
N PHE A 3 -0.38 -4.68 5.51
CA PHE A 3 0.49 -5.52 4.67
C PHE A 3 -0.39 -6.63 4.11
N LEU A 4 -0.59 -6.66 2.80
CA LEU A 4 -1.51 -7.59 2.16
C LEU A 4 -0.79 -8.51 1.18
N ASP A 5 -1.30 -9.74 1.07
CA ASP A 5 -0.90 -10.68 0.02
C ASP A 5 -1.57 -10.34 -1.32
N SER A 6 -1.26 -11.11 -2.37
CA SER A 6 -1.85 -10.93 -3.71
C SER A 6 -3.36 -11.16 -3.77
N GLN A 7 -3.94 -11.76 -2.72
CA GLN A 7 -5.38 -12.02 -2.58
C GLN A 7 -6.06 -10.98 -1.67
N MET A 8 -5.40 -9.87 -1.35
CA MET A 8 -5.90 -8.78 -0.49
C MET A 8 -6.17 -9.22 0.96
N ARG A 9 -5.51 -10.27 1.45
CA ARG A 9 -5.62 -10.72 2.85
C ARG A 9 -4.44 -10.22 3.67
N PRO A 10 -4.61 -10.00 4.99
CA PRO A 10 -3.51 -9.62 5.86
C PRO A 10 -2.35 -10.64 5.80
N ALA A 11 -1.14 -10.15 5.56
CA ALA A 11 0.07 -10.94 5.69
C ALA A 11 0.29 -11.31 7.17
N ALA A 12 0.75 -12.53 7.42
CA ALA A 12 1.13 -12.95 8.77
C ALA A 12 2.33 -12.11 9.29
N PRO A 13 2.48 -11.96 10.61
CA PRO A 13 3.62 -11.27 11.19
C PRO A 13 4.97 -11.82 10.66
N GLY A 14 5.89 -10.94 10.28
CA GLY A 14 7.19 -11.32 9.71
C GLY A 14 7.16 -11.79 8.24
N VAL A 15 5.98 -11.96 7.64
CA VAL A 15 5.83 -12.34 6.23
C VAL A 15 5.75 -11.07 5.36
N PRO A 16 6.55 -10.98 4.28
CA PRO A 16 6.46 -9.88 3.33
C PRO A 16 5.07 -9.76 2.70
N GLY A 17 4.55 -8.54 2.63
CA GLY A 17 3.33 -8.18 1.92
C GLY A 17 3.47 -6.81 1.26
N GLU A 18 2.58 -6.51 0.31
CA GLU A 18 2.50 -5.16 -0.27
C GLU A 18 1.89 -4.20 0.76
N ILE A 19 2.45 -3.00 0.84
CA ILE A 19 2.04 -1.97 1.79
C ILE A 19 0.85 -1.20 1.22
N PHE A 20 -0.21 -1.15 2.01
CA PHE A 20 -1.41 -0.34 1.76
C PHE A 20 -1.62 0.68 2.87
N VAL A 21 -2.11 1.85 2.50
CA VAL A 21 -2.50 2.91 3.45
C VAL A 21 -4.01 3.09 3.38
N GLY A 22 -4.67 3.22 4.52
CA GLY A 22 -6.10 3.48 4.64
C GLY A 22 -6.37 4.54 5.70
N GLY A 23 -7.64 4.92 5.85
CA GLY A 23 -8.11 5.91 6.83
C GLY A 23 -8.14 7.34 6.30
N ASP A 24 -8.43 8.28 7.19
CA ASP A 24 -8.78 9.67 6.87
C ASP A 24 -7.67 10.47 6.16
N GLY A 25 -6.41 10.02 6.27
CA GLY A 25 -5.26 10.67 5.62
C GLY A 25 -5.14 10.41 4.12
N LEU A 26 -6.06 9.67 3.51
CA LEU A 26 -6.03 9.38 2.08
C LEU A 26 -6.40 10.62 1.25
N ALA A 27 -5.59 10.86 0.21
CA ALA A 27 -5.98 11.79 -0.84
C ALA A 27 -7.26 11.32 -1.55
N VAL A 28 -8.02 12.27 -2.10
CA VAL A 28 -9.20 11.94 -2.93
C VAL A 28 -8.79 11.12 -4.15
N GLY A 29 -7.64 11.46 -4.76
CA GLY A 29 -7.08 10.81 -5.93
C GLY A 29 -6.04 11.70 -6.61
N TYR A 30 -5.70 11.37 -7.85
CA TYR A 30 -4.85 12.19 -8.70
C TYR A 30 -5.69 13.15 -9.53
N LEU A 31 -5.37 14.45 -9.48
CA LEU A 31 -6.08 15.51 -10.19
C LEU A 31 -6.12 15.21 -11.70
N ASN A 32 -7.32 15.19 -12.28
CA ASN A 32 -7.57 14.91 -13.71
C ASN A 32 -7.00 13.58 -14.22
N ARG A 33 -6.79 12.60 -13.34
CA ARG A 33 -6.25 11.28 -13.69
C ARG A 33 -7.12 10.17 -13.07
N PRO A 34 -8.37 9.99 -13.53
CA PRO A 34 -9.31 9.03 -12.94
C PRO A 34 -8.84 7.58 -13.08
N ALA A 35 -8.26 7.18 -14.22
CA ALA A 35 -7.75 5.83 -14.41
C ALA A 35 -6.63 5.47 -13.41
N MET A 36 -5.65 6.38 -13.24
CA MET A 36 -4.57 6.19 -12.27
C MET A 36 -5.07 6.21 -10.82
N THR A 37 -6.11 7.01 -10.56
CA THR A 37 -6.77 7.02 -9.25
C THR A 37 -7.43 5.68 -8.97
N ALA A 38 -8.19 5.12 -9.91
CA ALA A 38 -8.84 3.82 -9.74
C ALA A 38 -7.83 2.67 -9.59
N GLU A 39 -6.67 2.76 -10.25
CA GLU A 39 -5.60 1.76 -10.09
C GLU A 39 -4.95 1.80 -8.70
N LYS A 40 -4.69 3.00 -8.15
CA LYS A 40 -3.96 3.15 -6.88
C LYS A 40 -4.86 3.22 -5.66
N PHE A 41 -6.10 3.71 -5.78
CA PHE A 41 -7.06 3.84 -4.69
C PHE A 41 -8.15 2.78 -4.85
N VAL A 42 -7.89 1.59 -4.31
CA VAL A 42 -8.71 0.40 -4.47
C VAL A 42 -9.72 0.24 -3.32
N PRO A 43 -10.83 -0.48 -3.48
CA PRO A 43 -11.75 -0.77 -2.39
C PRO A 43 -11.06 -1.54 -1.24
N SER A 44 -11.41 -1.20 0.00
CA SER A 44 -10.98 -1.96 1.17
C SER A 44 -11.82 -3.23 1.31
N PRO A 45 -11.21 -4.42 1.48
CA PRO A 45 -11.96 -5.64 1.79
C PRO A 45 -12.38 -5.73 3.27
N PHE A 46 -11.99 -4.75 4.10
CA PHE A 46 -12.18 -4.78 5.55
C PHE A 46 -13.36 -3.94 6.03
N SER A 47 -13.89 -3.07 5.18
CA SER A 47 -14.91 -2.09 5.51
C SER A 47 -15.59 -1.63 4.23
N ASP A 48 -16.92 -1.65 4.23
CA ASP A 48 -17.72 -1.20 3.10
C ASP A 48 -17.63 0.32 2.95
N GLY A 49 -17.28 0.79 1.75
CA GLY A 49 -17.15 2.22 1.43
C GLY A 49 -15.76 2.80 1.65
N ASP A 50 -14.88 2.10 2.34
CA ASP A 50 -13.49 2.52 2.53
C ASP A 50 -12.61 2.20 1.32
N ARG A 51 -11.55 2.98 1.17
CA ARG A 51 -10.51 2.78 0.14
C ARG A 51 -9.15 2.57 0.77
N LEU A 52 -8.28 1.91 0.02
CA LEU A 52 -6.87 1.73 0.31
C LEU A 52 -6.03 2.31 -0.81
N TYR A 53 -4.98 3.06 -0.45
CA TYR A 53 -3.93 3.46 -1.38
C TYR A 53 -2.85 2.37 -1.45
N ARG A 54 -2.66 1.81 -2.66
CA ARG A 54 -1.62 0.85 -3.00
C ARG A 54 -0.29 1.57 -3.23
N THR A 55 0.67 1.41 -2.33
CA THR A 55 1.92 2.19 -2.40
C THR A 55 2.92 1.64 -3.43
N GLY A 56 2.79 0.35 -3.79
CA GLY A 56 3.77 -0.39 -4.57
C GLY A 56 5.02 -0.79 -3.80
N ASP A 57 5.07 -0.53 -2.48
CA ASP A 57 6.16 -0.96 -1.61
C ASP A 57 5.89 -2.35 -1.05
N ILE A 58 6.94 -3.16 -0.87
CA ILE A 58 6.92 -4.43 -0.16
C ILE A 58 7.60 -4.22 1.19
N GLY A 59 6.97 -4.74 2.25
CA GLY A 59 7.56 -4.73 3.58
C GLY A 59 6.94 -5.78 4.48
N ARG A 60 7.31 -5.75 5.76
CA ARG A 60 6.73 -6.60 6.80
C ARG A 60 6.80 -5.93 8.16
N TRP A 61 5.99 -6.45 9.08
CA TRP A 61 6.18 -6.18 10.51
C TRP A 61 7.37 -6.97 11.05
N THR A 62 8.24 -6.31 11.80
CA THR A 62 9.25 -6.97 12.64
C THR A 62 8.59 -7.46 13.94
N SER A 63 9.27 -8.37 14.64
CA SER A 63 8.85 -8.82 15.98
C SER A 63 8.77 -7.70 17.01
N GLU A 64 9.46 -6.59 16.76
CA GLU A 64 9.48 -5.39 17.61
C GLU A 64 8.35 -4.40 17.26
N GLY A 65 7.51 -4.72 16.26
CA GLY A 65 6.42 -3.85 15.84
C GLY A 65 6.86 -2.70 14.92
N HIS A 66 8.05 -2.77 14.34
CA HIS A 66 8.51 -1.83 13.32
C HIS A 66 8.14 -2.29 11.92
N ILE A 67 8.06 -1.34 10.98
CA ILE A 67 7.91 -1.65 9.55
C ILE A 67 9.30 -1.78 8.95
N GLU A 68 9.63 -2.97 8.45
CA GLU A 68 10.82 -3.19 7.62
C GLU A 68 10.44 -3.05 6.15
N PHE A 69 11.10 -2.14 5.45
CA PHE A 69 10.97 -1.97 4.00
C PHE A 69 11.90 -2.94 3.27
N ILE A 70 11.35 -3.73 2.35
CA ILE A 70 12.07 -4.78 1.61
C ILE A 70 12.38 -4.34 0.17
N GLY A 71 11.46 -3.61 -0.47
CA GLY A 71 11.64 -3.20 -1.86
C GLY A 71 10.36 -2.71 -2.49
N ARG A 72 10.29 -2.74 -3.83
CA ARG A 72 9.12 -2.33 -4.59
C ARG A 72 8.60 -3.44 -5.48
N ASN A 73 7.29 -3.48 -5.64
CA ASN A 73 6.56 -4.40 -6.51
C ASN A 73 6.43 -3.85 -7.95
N ASP A 74 6.81 -2.60 -8.17
CA ASP A 74 6.79 -1.94 -9.45
C ASP A 74 8.19 -1.48 -9.86
N HIS A 75 8.31 -1.04 -11.11
CA HIS A 75 9.55 -0.48 -11.66
C HIS A 75 9.82 0.96 -11.16
N GLN A 76 9.11 1.46 -10.15
CA GLN A 76 9.26 2.83 -9.71
C GLN A 76 10.56 2.97 -8.90
N VAL A 77 11.62 3.51 -9.50
CA VAL A 77 12.90 3.72 -8.81
C VAL A 77 12.88 5.06 -8.06
N LYS A 78 13.19 5.07 -6.77
CA LYS A 78 13.53 6.30 -6.04
C LYS A 78 15.02 6.57 -6.18
N ILE A 79 15.41 7.58 -6.95
CA ILE A 79 16.81 8.02 -7.05
C ILE A 79 16.96 9.32 -6.24
N ARG A 80 17.73 9.26 -5.16
CA ARG A 80 18.13 10.43 -4.34
C ARG A 80 16.96 11.28 -3.82
N GLY A 81 15.86 10.64 -3.40
CA GLY A 81 14.71 11.33 -2.82
C GLY A 81 13.76 11.98 -3.82
N PHE A 82 14.06 11.91 -5.11
CA PHE A 82 13.14 12.31 -6.17
C PHE A 82 12.28 11.13 -6.59
N ARG A 83 10.97 11.39 -6.72
CA ARG A 83 9.95 10.45 -7.16
C ARG A 83 9.73 10.57 -8.65
#